data_AF-A0A399RU28-F1
#
_entry.id   AF-A0A399RU28-F1
#
_cell.length_a   1.000
_cell.length_b   1.000
_cell.length_c   1.000
_cell.angle_alpha   90.00
_cell.angle_beta   90.00
_cell.angle_gamma   90.00
#
_symmetry.space_group_name_H-M   'P 1'
#
loop_
_entity.id
_entity.type
_entity.pdbx_description
1 polymer ?
#
loop_
_entity_poly.entity_id
_entity_poly.type
_entity_poly.pdbx_seq_one_letter_code
_entity_poly.pdbx_strand_id
1 'polypeptide(L)'
;MLTDPTGPNPPDAPAPPADVAAFAGLAGLTFLRPPRGVTAVLADVVRVIGLLTFLFSVFAWTGTTSAMFALALLGLVAPRGLGARPGLDLGIGITTLVSAASNRLDLYETLPWWDIPAHLVTTAALAALVILLADRAGVVVDRRSLPLGFLALTVGLALSALWELGEWAGQAWLDPEILTGYSDTIGDMAVGG
;
A
#
# COMPACT_ATOMS: atom_id res chain seq x y z
N MET A 1 23.81 -24.98 -30.45
CA MET A 1 23.68 -23.54 -30.76
C MET A 1 24.58 -22.80 -29.79
N LEU A 2 25.81 -22.47 -30.22
CA LEU A 2 26.71 -21.61 -29.45
C LEU A 2 26.22 -20.17 -29.60
N THR A 3 25.99 -19.47 -28.48
CA THR A 3 25.72 -18.04 -28.45
C THR A 3 26.98 -17.29 -28.90
N ASP A 4 26.85 -16.48 -29.94
CA ASP A 4 27.88 -15.56 -30.41
C ASP A 4 28.24 -14.56 -29.28
N PRO A 5 29.48 -14.60 -28.74
CA PRO A 5 29.91 -13.70 -27.66
C PRO A 5 30.19 -12.27 -28.15
N THR A 6 29.99 -11.97 -29.44
CA THR A 6 30.22 -10.64 -30.04
C THR A 6 28.93 -9.88 -30.38
N GLY A 7 27.77 -10.40 -29.95
CA GLY A 7 26.51 -9.67 -30.05
C GLY A 7 26.58 -8.32 -29.32
N PRO A 8 26.00 -7.24 -29.87
CA PRO A 8 25.98 -5.93 -29.21
C PRO A 8 25.38 -6.08 -27.81
N ASN A 9 26.00 -5.43 -26.82
CA ASN A 9 25.43 -5.35 -25.47
C ASN A 9 23.96 -4.94 -25.58
N PRO A 10 23.06 -5.57 -24.79
CA PRO A 10 21.69 -5.10 -24.73
C PRO A 10 21.71 -3.60 -24.41
N PRO A 11 20.89 -2.78 -25.10
CA PRO A 11 20.88 -1.35 -24.87
C PRO A 11 20.66 -1.09 -23.38
N ASP A 12 21.49 -0.20 -22.80
CA ASP A 12 21.33 0.22 -21.42
C ASP A 12 19.88 0.61 -21.17
N ALA A 13 19.30 0.10 -20.09
CA ALA A 13 17.94 0.46 -19.71
C ALA A 13 17.87 2.00 -19.64
N PRO A 14 16.87 2.63 -20.30
CA PRO A 14 16.79 4.08 -20.32
C PRO A 14 16.76 4.60 -18.89
N ALA A 15 17.68 5.52 -18.57
CA ALA A 15 17.73 6.14 -17.26
C ALA A 15 16.38 6.83 -17.00
N PRO A 16 15.84 6.76 -15.77
CA PRO A 16 14.62 7.46 -15.43
C PRO A 16 14.81 8.97 -15.67
N PRO A 17 13.74 9.68 -16.06
CA PRO A 17 13.81 11.13 -16.21
C PRO A 17 14.29 11.78 -14.90
N ALA A 18 15.05 12.87 -15.03
CA ALA A 18 15.86 13.44 -13.94
C ALA A 18 15.02 13.87 -12.72
N ASP A 19 13.76 14.21 -12.93
CA ASP A 19 12.78 14.57 -11.90
C ASP A 19 12.38 13.36 -11.03
N VAL A 20 12.13 12.20 -11.64
CA VAL A 20 11.79 10.95 -10.94
C VAL A 20 12.99 10.46 -10.14
N ALA A 21 14.19 10.50 -10.72
CA ALA A 21 15.42 10.11 -10.02
C ALA A 21 15.69 11.01 -8.80
N ALA A 22 15.50 12.33 -8.95
CA ALA A 22 15.63 13.28 -7.86
C ALA A 22 14.59 13.04 -6.76
N PHE A 23 13.33 12.80 -7.13
CA PHE A 23 12.27 12.47 -6.19
C PHE A 23 12.59 11.20 -5.39
N ALA A 24 12.98 10.12 -6.07
CA ALA A 24 13.35 8.86 -5.43
C ALA A 24 14.56 9.03 -4.49
N GLY A 25 15.57 9.80 -4.91
CA GLY A 25 16.73 10.12 -4.07
C GLY A 25 16.34 10.88 -2.80
N LEU A 26 15.47 11.89 -2.91
CA LEU A 26 14.95 12.63 -1.76
C LEU A 26 14.12 11.76 -0.82
N ALA A 27 13.30 10.86 -1.37
CA ALA A 27 12.54 9.90 -0.58
C ALA A 27 13.46 8.97 0.21
N GLY A 28 14.51 8.44 -0.43
CA GLY A 28 15.53 7.62 0.22
C GLY A 28 16.26 8.36 1.36
N LEU A 29 16.70 9.60 1.11
CA LEU A 29 17.32 10.43 2.14
C LEU A 29 16.38 10.72 3.31
N THR A 30 15.10 10.91 3.04
CA THR A 30 14.08 11.14 4.08
C THR A 30 13.85 9.89 4.91
N PHE A 31 13.80 8.73 4.27
CA PHE A 31 13.63 7.44 4.92
C PHE A 31 14.74 7.15 5.94
N LEU A 32 15.99 7.44 5.57
CA LEU A 32 17.18 7.18 6.39
C LEU A 32 17.38 8.16 7.55
N ARG A 33 16.54 9.20 7.67
CA ARG A 33 16.63 10.12 8.82
C ARG A 33 16.34 9.35 10.11
N PRO A 34 17.04 9.63 11.22
CA PRO A 34 16.71 9.02 12.50
C PRO A 34 15.31 9.45 12.98
N PRO A 35 14.53 8.57 13.62
CA PRO A 35 13.24 8.93 14.18
C PRO A 35 13.41 9.97 15.31
N ARG A 36 12.47 10.90 15.41
CA ARG A 36 12.44 11.92 16.47
C ARG A 36 11.12 11.83 17.22
N GLY A 37 11.20 11.49 18.51
CA GLY A 37 10.04 11.33 19.39
C GLY A 37 9.44 9.92 19.38
N VAL A 38 8.61 9.64 20.39
CA VAL A 38 8.07 8.29 20.67
C VAL A 38 7.23 7.77 19.50
N THR A 39 6.36 8.59 18.92
CA THR A 39 5.49 8.15 17.80
C THR A 39 6.29 7.72 16.58
N ALA A 40 7.40 8.40 16.27
CA ALA A 40 8.27 8.03 15.16
C ALA A 40 8.98 6.70 15.43
N VAL A 41 9.43 6.48 16.67
CA VAL A 41 10.02 5.20 17.09
C VAL A 41 9.00 4.07 16.99
N LEU A 42 7.75 4.30 17.43
CA LEU A 42 6.68 3.31 17.29
C LEU A 42 6.40 2.97 15.82
N ALA A 43 6.40 3.95 14.92
CA ALA A 43 6.24 3.69 13.48
C ALA A 43 7.37 2.82 12.93
N ASP A 44 8.62 3.07 13.35
CA ASP A 44 9.76 2.24 12.96
C ASP A 44 9.67 0.82 13.52
N VAL A 45 9.21 0.64 14.77
CA VAL A 45 8.95 -0.69 15.35
C VAL A 45 7.90 -1.45 14.54
N VAL A 46 6.78 -0.79 14.21
CA VAL A 46 5.73 -1.38 13.37
C VAL A 46 6.28 -1.78 11.99
N ARG A 47 7.15 -0.96 11.39
CA ARG A 47 7.82 -1.28 10.13
C ARG A 47 8.75 -2.49 10.24
N VAL A 48 9.52 -2.61 11.32
CA VAL A 48 10.38 -3.77 11.57
C VAL A 48 9.54 -5.04 11.76
N ILE A 49 8.46 -4.96 12.54
CA ILE A 49 7.52 -6.08 12.71
C ILE A 49 6.99 -6.51 11.35
N GLY A 50 6.47 -5.57 10.56
CA GLY A 50 5.93 -5.88 9.23
C GLY A 50 6.95 -6.48 8.28
N LEU A 51 8.20 -5.99 8.28
CA LEU A 51 9.27 -6.58 7.48
C LEU A 51 9.57 -8.02 7.90
N LEU A 52 9.70 -8.27 9.20
CA LEU A 52 9.95 -9.62 9.70
C LEU A 52 8.77 -10.55 9.43
N THR A 53 7.53 -10.06 9.56
CA THR A 53 6.33 -10.83 9.24
C THR A 53 6.25 -11.17 7.75
N PHE A 54 6.57 -10.22 6.85
CA PHE A 54 6.64 -10.51 5.41
C PHE A 54 7.75 -11.51 5.08
N LEU A 55 8.96 -11.32 5.62
CA LEU A 55 10.05 -12.27 5.37
C LEU A 55 9.67 -13.66 5.87
N PHE A 56 9.07 -13.75 7.06
CA PHE A 56 8.53 -15.00 7.57
C PHE A 56 7.44 -15.56 6.68
N SER A 57 6.49 -14.73 6.21
CA SER A 57 5.39 -15.17 5.37
C SER A 57 5.91 -15.81 4.09
N VAL A 58 6.93 -15.25 3.44
CA VAL A 58 7.50 -15.80 2.20
C VAL A 58 7.98 -17.25 2.35
N PHE A 59 8.48 -17.64 3.53
CA PHE A 59 8.98 -19.00 3.77
C PHE A 59 7.98 -19.92 4.44
N ALA A 60 7.10 -19.38 5.28
CA ALA A 60 6.19 -20.15 6.12
C ALA A 60 4.77 -20.24 5.55
N TRP A 61 4.36 -19.24 4.75
CA TRP A 61 3.02 -19.11 4.17
C TRP A 61 3.14 -18.98 2.64
N THR A 62 2.14 -19.43 1.89
CA THR A 62 2.18 -19.44 0.42
C THR A 62 1.06 -18.61 -0.18
N GLY A 63 1.22 -18.23 -1.44
CA GLY A 63 0.16 -17.60 -2.24
C GLY A 63 -0.20 -16.19 -1.80
N THR A 64 -1.50 -15.94 -1.72
CA THR A 64 -2.16 -14.64 -1.51
C THR A 64 -1.73 -13.96 -0.21
N THR A 65 -1.52 -14.72 0.86
CA THR A 65 -1.05 -14.18 2.16
C THR A 65 0.26 -13.40 2.02
N SER A 66 1.26 -13.98 1.34
CA SER A 66 2.56 -13.32 1.18
C SER A 66 2.47 -12.09 0.29
N ALA A 67 1.56 -12.08 -0.69
CA ALA A 67 1.25 -10.89 -1.49
C ALA A 67 0.62 -9.79 -0.62
N MET A 68 -0.29 -10.12 0.29
CA MET A 68 -0.90 -9.14 1.21
C MET A 68 0.12 -8.51 2.15
N PHE A 69 1.05 -9.28 2.71
CA PHE A 69 2.14 -8.72 3.50
C PHE A 69 3.13 -7.90 2.66
N ALA A 70 3.33 -8.24 1.39
CA ALA A 70 4.11 -7.40 0.46
C ALA A 70 3.44 -6.04 0.22
N LEU A 71 2.12 -6.01 0.02
CA LEU A 71 1.36 -4.76 -0.09
C LEU A 71 1.41 -3.96 1.22
N ALA A 72 1.28 -4.62 2.37
CA ALA A 72 1.41 -3.97 3.67
C ALA A 72 2.79 -3.32 3.86
N LEU A 73 3.86 -3.96 3.37
CA LEU A 73 5.21 -3.37 3.36
C LEU A 73 5.30 -2.07 2.56
N LEU A 74 4.60 -1.96 1.43
CA LEU A 74 4.53 -0.69 0.70
C LEU A 74 3.88 0.39 1.56
N GLY A 75 2.79 0.05 2.26
CA GLY A 75 2.14 0.93 3.23
C GLY A 75 3.01 1.33 4.42
N LEU A 76 3.97 0.49 4.81
CA LEU A 76 4.93 0.78 5.89
C LEU A 76 6.10 1.66 5.44
N VAL A 77 6.55 1.52 4.20
CA VAL A 77 7.76 2.20 3.69
C VAL A 77 7.43 3.54 3.04
N ALA A 78 6.33 3.61 2.28
CA ALA A 78 5.94 4.81 1.54
C ALA A 78 5.73 6.05 2.42
N PRO A 79 4.95 6.04 3.53
CA PRO A 79 4.75 7.24 4.34
C PRO A 79 6.07 7.78 4.91
N ARG A 80 7.00 6.89 5.26
CA ARG A 80 8.33 7.26 5.76
C ARG A 80 9.16 7.93 4.68
N GLY A 81 9.24 7.35 3.49
CA GLY A 81 9.97 7.93 2.36
C GLY A 81 9.40 9.27 1.93
N LEU A 82 8.08 9.43 1.99
CA LEU A 82 7.39 10.70 1.69
C LEU A 82 7.52 11.75 2.78
N GLY A 83 8.09 11.41 3.95
CA GLY A 83 8.20 12.33 5.08
C GLY A 83 6.85 12.66 5.72
N ALA A 84 5.96 11.66 5.85
CA ALA A 84 4.72 11.79 6.57
C ALA A 84 4.96 12.20 8.03
N ARG A 85 3.99 12.91 8.62
CA ARG A 85 3.96 13.17 10.06
C ARG A 85 3.93 11.83 10.82
N PRO A 86 4.67 11.67 11.95
CA PRO A 86 4.81 10.38 12.61
C PRO A 86 3.49 9.66 12.96
N GLY A 87 2.46 10.41 13.35
CA GLY A 87 1.15 9.81 13.63
C GLY A 87 0.43 9.26 12.40
N LEU A 88 0.62 9.89 11.23
CA LEU A 88 0.07 9.38 9.96
C LEU A 88 0.87 8.15 9.48
N ASP A 89 2.19 8.19 9.59
CA ASP A 89 3.08 7.04 9.31
C ASP A 89 2.69 5.82 10.17
N LEU A 90 2.59 6.03 11.49
CA LEU A 90 2.16 4.99 12.42
C LEU A 90 0.76 4.47 12.11
N GLY A 91 -0.20 5.38 11.86
CA GLY A 91 -1.59 5.01 11.55
C GLY A 91 -1.69 4.15 10.29
N ILE A 92 -1.07 4.59 9.19
CA ILE A 92 -1.04 3.82 7.95
C ILE A 92 -0.39 2.45 8.19
N GLY A 93 0.76 2.42 8.87
CA GLY A 93 1.49 1.18 9.12
C GLY A 93 0.71 0.16 9.96
N ILE A 94 0.03 0.62 11.01
CA ILE A 94 -0.84 -0.26 11.82
C ILE A 94 -2.00 -0.77 10.97
N THR A 95 -2.70 0.12 10.27
CA THR A 95 -3.87 -0.24 9.48
C THR A 95 -3.54 -1.27 8.40
N THR A 96 -2.47 -1.07 7.63
CA THR A 96 -2.11 -2.02 6.56
C THR A 96 -1.65 -3.37 7.11
N LEU A 97 -0.95 -3.39 8.25
CA LEU A 97 -0.58 -4.66 8.89
C LEU A 97 -1.78 -5.38 9.49
N VAL A 98 -2.73 -4.66 10.11
CA VAL A 98 -3.96 -5.26 10.63
C VAL A 98 -4.79 -5.82 9.49
N SER A 99 -4.90 -5.13 8.35
CA SER A 99 -5.60 -5.64 7.17
C SER A 99 -4.96 -6.94 6.64
N ALA A 100 -3.63 -6.97 6.45
CA ALA A 100 -2.92 -8.18 6.02
C ALA A 100 -3.02 -9.33 7.03
N ALA A 101 -2.94 -9.02 8.34
CA ALA A 101 -3.13 -10.00 9.40
C ALA A 101 -4.57 -10.54 9.45
N SER A 102 -5.56 -9.68 9.17
CA SER A 102 -6.98 -10.07 9.12
C SER A 102 -7.22 -11.09 8.02
N ASN A 103 -6.62 -10.89 6.83
CA ASN A 103 -6.63 -11.87 5.75
C ASN A 103 -6.00 -13.20 6.19
N ARG A 104 -4.85 -13.16 6.88
CA ARG A 104 -4.16 -14.38 7.32
C ARG A 104 -4.94 -15.14 8.40
N LEU A 105 -5.72 -14.45 9.21
CA LEU A 105 -6.48 -15.04 10.30
C LEU A 105 -7.91 -15.41 9.88
N ASP A 106 -8.22 -15.31 8.59
CA ASP A 106 -9.53 -15.60 8.00
C ASP A 106 -10.65 -14.81 8.71
N LEU A 107 -10.35 -13.57 9.13
CA LEU A 107 -11.32 -12.73 9.88
C LEU A 107 -12.49 -12.30 9.01
N TYR A 108 -12.29 -12.14 7.70
CA TYR A 108 -13.36 -11.78 6.77
C TYR A 108 -14.38 -12.91 6.61
N GLU A 109 -13.96 -14.17 6.76
CA GLU A 109 -14.85 -15.32 6.77
C GLU A 109 -15.49 -15.55 8.15
N THR A 110 -14.68 -15.49 9.21
CA THR A 110 -15.12 -15.83 10.57
C THR A 110 -15.90 -14.71 11.26
N LEU A 111 -15.69 -13.46 10.87
CA LEU A 111 -16.37 -12.25 11.35
C LEU A 111 -16.74 -11.34 10.17
N PRO A 112 -17.76 -11.67 9.36
CA PRO A 112 -18.03 -10.98 8.09
C PRO A 112 -18.24 -9.46 8.20
N TRP A 113 -18.73 -8.95 9.33
CA TRP A 113 -18.89 -7.51 9.53
C TRP A 113 -17.56 -6.76 9.67
N TRP A 114 -16.45 -7.47 9.95
CA TRP A 114 -15.10 -6.91 10.08
C TRP A 114 -14.60 -6.28 8.79
N ASP A 115 -15.14 -6.73 7.67
CA ASP A 115 -14.77 -6.28 6.35
C ASP A 115 -15.09 -4.79 6.14
N ILE A 116 -16.26 -4.35 6.59
CA ILE A 116 -16.72 -2.96 6.54
C ILE A 116 -15.71 -1.97 7.17
N PRO A 117 -15.33 -2.08 8.47
CA PRO A 117 -14.35 -1.19 9.05
C PRO A 117 -12.95 -1.39 8.47
N ALA A 118 -12.59 -2.60 8.01
CA ALA A 118 -11.31 -2.82 7.36
C ALA A 118 -11.18 -2.03 6.05
N HIS A 119 -12.19 -2.09 5.18
CA HIS A 119 -12.27 -1.31 3.95
C HIS A 119 -12.28 0.20 4.22
N LEU A 120 -13.15 0.67 5.12
CA LEU A 120 -13.23 2.09 5.46
C LEU A 120 -11.87 2.65 5.93
N VAL A 121 -11.25 1.99 6.91
CA VAL A 121 -10.05 2.51 7.57
C VAL A 121 -8.82 2.35 6.69
N THR A 122 -8.69 1.21 5.99
CA THR A 122 -7.56 0.95 5.09
C THR A 122 -7.61 1.88 3.89
N THR A 123 -8.76 2.01 3.24
CA THR A 123 -8.89 2.90 2.08
C THR A 123 -8.71 4.36 2.47
N ALA A 124 -9.22 4.81 3.62
CA ALA A 124 -8.95 6.17 4.10
C ALA A 124 -7.46 6.42 4.37
N ALA A 125 -6.75 5.46 4.96
CA ALA A 125 -5.31 5.54 5.21
C ALA A 125 -4.51 5.60 3.90
N LEU A 126 -4.87 4.76 2.93
CA LEU A 126 -4.23 4.74 1.61
C LEU A 126 -4.57 5.98 0.78
N ALA A 127 -5.79 6.52 0.87
CA ALA A 127 -6.17 7.77 0.23
C ALA A 127 -5.33 8.94 0.77
N ALA A 128 -5.13 9.00 2.09
CA ALA A 128 -4.24 9.99 2.71
C ALA A 128 -2.79 9.84 2.21
N LEU A 129 -2.32 8.60 2.00
CA LEU A 129 -0.99 8.32 1.44
C LEU A 129 -0.88 8.77 -0.03
N VAL A 130 -1.88 8.52 -0.85
CA VAL A 130 -1.91 8.93 -2.26
C VAL A 130 -1.98 10.45 -2.40
N ILE A 131 -2.78 11.13 -1.58
CA ILE A 131 -2.83 12.60 -1.55
C ILE A 131 -1.48 13.17 -1.10
N LEU A 132 -0.85 12.55 -0.11
CA LEU A 132 0.50 12.92 0.32
C LEU A 132 1.52 12.75 -0.81
N LEU A 133 1.48 11.62 -1.53
CA LEU A 133 2.32 11.36 -2.69
C LEU A 133 2.13 12.43 -3.76
N ALA A 134 0.89 12.78 -4.08
CA ALA A 134 0.56 13.84 -5.05
C ALA A 134 1.15 15.21 -4.63
N ASP A 135 0.98 15.60 -3.36
CA ASP A 135 1.57 16.81 -2.79
C ASP A 135 3.11 16.80 -2.91
N ARG A 136 3.76 15.66 -2.64
CA ARG A 136 5.23 15.52 -2.79
C ARG A 136 5.70 15.50 -4.25
N ALA A 137 4.84 15.05 -5.16
CA ALA A 137 5.09 15.04 -6.61
C ALA A 137 4.84 16.41 -7.27
N GLY A 138 4.46 17.44 -6.51
CA GLY A 138 4.23 18.79 -7.02
C GLY A 138 2.83 19.02 -7.59
N VAL A 139 1.90 18.09 -7.39
CA VAL A 139 0.48 18.30 -7.72
C VAL A 139 -0.11 19.31 -6.75
N VAL A 140 -0.83 20.31 -7.28
CA VAL A 140 -1.49 21.34 -6.46
C VAL A 140 -2.67 20.71 -5.74
N VAL A 141 -2.57 20.54 -4.42
CA VAL A 141 -3.65 20.06 -3.55
C VAL A 141 -4.29 21.22 -2.79
N ASP A 142 -5.59 21.42 -2.99
CA ASP A 142 -6.36 22.37 -2.19
C ASP A 142 -6.63 21.79 -0.79
N ARG A 143 -6.06 22.43 0.23
CA ARG A 143 -6.10 21.97 1.62
C ARG A 143 -7.34 22.44 2.39
N ARG A 144 -8.25 23.19 1.78
CA ARG A 144 -9.54 23.53 2.38
C ARG A 144 -10.36 22.26 2.61
N SER A 145 -11.07 22.18 3.72
CA SER A 145 -11.71 20.93 4.16
C SER A 145 -12.66 20.32 3.13
N LEU A 146 -13.46 21.15 2.44
CA LEU A 146 -14.43 20.66 1.47
C LEU A 146 -13.76 20.13 0.17
N PRO A 147 -12.89 20.90 -0.54
CA PRO A 147 -12.11 20.36 -1.65
C PRO A 147 -11.28 19.12 -1.30
N LEU A 148 -10.62 19.14 -0.13
CA LEU A 148 -9.82 18.01 0.32
C LEU A 148 -10.69 16.77 0.60
N GLY A 149 -11.90 16.97 1.14
CA GLY A 149 -12.88 15.89 1.34
C GLY A 149 -13.33 15.27 0.02
N PHE A 150 -13.63 16.07 -1.00
CA PHE A 150 -13.95 15.55 -2.34
C PHE A 150 -12.78 14.82 -2.99
N LEU A 151 -11.56 15.32 -2.83
CA LEU A 151 -10.36 14.64 -3.31
C LEU A 151 -10.18 13.29 -2.60
N ALA A 152 -10.31 13.26 -1.27
CA ALA A 152 -10.24 12.03 -0.49
C ALA A 152 -11.29 11.01 -0.93
N LEU A 153 -12.54 11.44 -1.14
CA LEU A 153 -13.62 10.60 -1.65
C LEU A 153 -13.31 10.03 -3.04
N THR A 154 -12.82 10.88 -3.94
CA THR A 154 -12.50 10.46 -5.32
C THR A 154 -11.35 9.46 -5.34
N VAL A 155 -10.31 9.70 -4.54
CA VAL A 155 -9.17 8.80 -4.41
C VAL A 155 -9.59 7.50 -3.71
N GLY A 156 -10.44 7.57 -2.68
CA GLY A 156 -10.98 6.40 -1.97
C GLY A 156 -11.77 5.50 -2.90
N LEU A 157 -12.72 6.06 -3.65
CA LEU A 157 -13.50 5.33 -4.66
C LEU A 157 -12.61 4.67 -5.72
N ALA A 158 -11.57 5.38 -6.18
CA ALA A 158 -10.63 4.83 -7.15
C ALA A 158 -9.79 3.68 -6.56
N LEU A 159 -9.34 3.81 -5.32
CA LEU A 159 -8.59 2.76 -4.62
C LEU A 159 -9.46 1.53 -4.35
N SER A 160 -10.69 1.71 -3.89
CA SER A 160 -11.64 0.60 -3.73
C SER A 160 -11.90 -0.08 -5.07
N ALA A 161 -12.18 0.65 -6.14
CA ALA A 161 -12.38 0.04 -7.45
C ALA A 161 -11.15 -0.76 -7.93
N LEU A 162 -9.93 -0.28 -7.64
CA LEU A 162 -8.70 -1.02 -7.94
C LEU A 162 -8.54 -2.27 -7.07
N TRP A 163 -8.96 -2.21 -5.80
CA TRP A 163 -8.95 -3.36 -4.90
C TRP A 163 -9.89 -4.47 -5.42
N GLU A 164 -11.13 -4.12 -5.75
CA GLU A 164 -12.13 -5.05 -6.30
C GLU A 164 -11.67 -5.71 -7.60
N LEU A 165 -11.03 -4.93 -8.49
CA LEU A 165 -10.41 -5.48 -9.69
C LEU A 165 -9.26 -6.43 -9.36
N GLY A 166 -8.52 -6.14 -8.29
CA GLY A 166 -7.47 -7.00 -7.75
C GLY A 166 -7.99 -8.31 -7.17
N GLU A 167 -9.11 -8.29 -6.45
CA GLU A 167 -9.76 -9.49 -5.91
C GLU A 167 -10.37 -10.33 -7.02
N TRP A 168 -11.09 -9.72 -7.96
CA TRP A 168 -11.56 -10.41 -9.16
C TRP A 168 -10.41 -11.08 -9.92
N ALA A 169 -9.29 -10.35 -10.11
CA ALA A 169 -8.10 -10.88 -10.74
C ALA A 169 -7.48 -12.04 -9.96
N GLY A 170 -7.34 -11.88 -8.64
CA GLY A 170 -6.83 -12.90 -7.75
C GLY A 170 -7.69 -14.16 -7.82
N GLN A 171 -9.02 -14.00 -7.80
CA GLN A 171 -9.95 -15.12 -7.86
C GLN A 171 -9.86 -15.84 -9.21
N ALA A 172 -9.75 -15.09 -10.30
CA ALA A 172 -9.68 -15.64 -11.65
C ALA A 172 -8.38 -16.42 -11.93
N TRP A 173 -7.26 -16.01 -11.33
CA TRP A 173 -5.93 -16.50 -11.74
C TRP A 173 -5.08 -17.12 -10.63
N LEU A 174 -5.38 -16.87 -9.36
CA LEU A 174 -4.54 -17.30 -8.23
C LEU A 174 -5.26 -18.27 -7.30
N ASP A 175 -6.47 -17.92 -6.84
CA ASP A 175 -7.15 -18.66 -5.79
C ASP A 175 -8.69 -18.49 -5.87
N PRO A 176 -9.44 -19.55 -6.23
CA PRO A 176 -10.89 -19.45 -6.37
C PRO A 176 -11.65 -19.19 -5.06
N GLU A 177 -10.99 -19.33 -3.89
CA GLU A 177 -11.59 -19.09 -2.58
C GLU A 177 -11.61 -17.61 -2.19
N ILE A 178 -10.94 -16.73 -2.94
CA ILE A 178 -11.03 -15.27 -2.73
C ILE A 178 -12.49 -14.84 -2.83
N LEU A 179 -12.96 -14.16 -1.78
CA LEU A 179 -14.31 -13.65 -1.67
C LEU A 179 -14.52 -12.57 -2.74
N THR A 180 -15.47 -12.81 -3.63
CA THR A 180 -15.95 -11.80 -4.58
C THR A 180 -17.46 -11.95 -4.72
N GLY A 181 -18.17 -10.84 -4.89
CA GLY A 181 -19.61 -10.86 -5.09
C GLY A 181 -20.17 -9.49 -5.40
N TYR A 182 -21.30 -9.42 -6.11
CA TYR A 182 -21.87 -8.12 -6.49
C TYR A 182 -22.18 -7.22 -5.29
N SER A 183 -22.76 -7.77 -4.22
CA SER A 183 -23.10 -6.99 -3.02
C SER A 183 -21.88 -6.61 -2.20
N ASP A 184 -20.86 -7.47 -2.20
CA ASP A 184 -19.55 -7.30 -1.58
C ASP A 184 -18.85 -6.11 -2.24
N THR A 185 -18.54 -6.25 -3.54
CA THR A 185 -17.88 -5.25 -4.37
C THR A 185 -18.54 -3.88 -4.35
N ILE A 186 -19.88 -3.82 -4.43
CA ILE A 186 -20.59 -2.54 -4.35
C ILE A 186 -20.53 -1.96 -2.92
N GLY A 187 -20.61 -2.81 -1.89
CA GLY A 187 -20.48 -2.42 -0.49
C GLY A 187 -19.10 -1.84 -0.19
N ASP A 188 -18.04 -2.50 -0.63
CA ASP A 188 -16.65 -2.13 -0.36
C ASP A 188 -16.21 -0.88 -1.11
N MET A 189 -16.70 -0.69 -2.32
CA MET A 189 -16.59 0.60 -3.01
C MET A 189 -17.36 1.71 -2.30
N ALA A 190 -18.56 1.44 -1.81
CA ALA A 190 -19.37 2.45 -1.12
C ALA A 190 -18.79 2.85 0.24
N VAL A 191 -18.17 1.91 0.94
CA VAL A 191 -17.61 2.11 2.29
C VAL A 191 -16.17 2.64 2.24
N GLY A 192 -15.36 2.18 1.28
CA GLY A 192 -13.99 2.70 1.10
C GLY A 192 -13.92 4.07 0.40
N GLY A 193 -15.00 4.47 -0.27
CA GLY A 193 -15.18 5.80 -0.87
C GLY A 193 -15.27 6.93 0.14
#